data_AF-A0A2N2QYE0-F1
#
_entry.id   AF-A0A2N2QYE0-F1
#
_cell.length_a   1.000
_cell.length_b   1.000
_cell.length_c   1.000
_cell.angle_alpha   90.00
_cell.angle_beta   90.00
_cell.angle_gamma   90.00
#
_symmetry.space_group_name_H-M   'P 1'
#
loop_
_entity.id
_entity.type
_entity.pdbx_description
1 polymer ?
#
loop_
_entity_poly.entity_id
_entity_poly.type
_entity_poly.pdbx_seq_one_letter_code
_entity_poly.pdbx_strand_id
1 'polypeptide(L)'
;MKLILPIMLALTLGACTTLEQSNRISTRLVGKEFNSIASRYLDRPTFAAIERMSDKATVLRVKMSMYGSKESNLPFLQGRSAAYVAHIDKFLEWEALAKSRGDALTKDIGRVPAWSNGPSGDLKFVFHSGNAATHFLAISFCAAGTCLDNQTVYFDAASVQELRRLLLALDDGSLGKASVDSVYK
;
A
#
# COMPACT_ATOMS: atom_id res chain seq x y z
N MET A 1 -25.10 -20.19 -54.07
CA MET A 1 -23.97 -20.68 -53.25
C MET A 1 -23.67 -19.66 -52.16
N LYS A 2 -23.77 -20.08 -50.90
CA LYS A 2 -23.55 -19.23 -49.71
C LYS A 2 -22.05 -19.05 -49.51
N LEU A 3 -21.52 -17.83 -49.65
CA LEU A 3 -20.18 -17.50 -49.16
C LEU A 3 -20.27 -17.30 -47.65
N ILE A 4 -19.70 -18.23 -46.90
CA ILE A 4 -19.50 -18.11 -45.45
C ILE A 4 -18.23 -17.26 -45.26
N LEU A 5 -18.42 -16.02 -44.81
CA LEU A 5 -17.35 -15.10 -44.44
C LEU A 5 -16.70 -15.58 -43.13
N PRO A 6 -15.38 -15.81 -43.05
CA PRO A 6 -14.75 -16.23 -41.81
C PRO A 6 -14.72 -15.05 -40.83
N ILE A 7 -15.34 -15.24 -39.66
CA ILE A 7 -15.24 -14.34 -38.52
C ILE A 7 -13.80 -14.39 -38.01
N MET A 8 -13.03 -13.35 -38.34
CA MET A 8 -11.68 -13.12 -37.83
C MET A 8 -11.81 -12.75 -36.35
N LEU A 9 -11.64 -13.75 -35.48
CA LEU A 9 -11.61 -13.60 -34.03
C LEU A 9 -10.30 -12.88 -33.65
N ALA A 10 -10.33 -11.55 -33.62
CA ALA A 10 -9.23 -10.75 -33.08
C ALA A 10 -9.15 -10.99 -31.56
N LEU A 11 -8.32 -11.97 -31.17
CA LEU A 11 -7.82 -12.13 -29.82
C LEU A 11 -7.11 -10.84 -29.43
N THR A 12 -7.81 -9.95 -28.73
CA THR A 12 -7.18 -8.85 -28.01
C THR A 12 -6.33 -9.48 -26.92
N LEU A 13 -5.02 -9.60 -27.18
CA LEU A 13 -4.03 -9.90 -26.17
C LEU A 13 -4.13 -8.76 -25.14
N GLY A 14 -4.88 -8.98 -24.06
CA GLY A 14 -4.79 -8.13 -22.88
C GLY A 14 -3.32 -8.15 -22.46
N ALA A 15 -2.65 -7.02 -22.61
CA ALA A 15 -1.25 -6.90 -22.23
C ALA A 15 -1.16 -7.12 -20.72
N CYS A 16 -0.78 -8.33 -20.30
CA CYS A 16 -0.36 -8.58 -18.92
C CYS A 16 0.86 -7.71 -18.67
N THR A 17 0.74 -6.75 -17.75
CA THR A 17 1.88 -5.95 -17.33
C THR A 17 2.76 -6.78 -16.41
N THR A 18 4.08 -6.72 -16.62
CA THR A 18 5.05 -7.49 -15.85
C THR A 18 6.02 -6.56 -15.13
N LEU A 19 6.65 -7.07 -14.08
CA LEU A 19 7.68 -6.36 -13.34
C LEU A 19 8.97 -6.34 -14.17
N GLU A 20 9.46 -5.16 -14.54
CA GLU A 20 10.73 -5.01 -15.26
C GLU A 20 11.92 -4.86 -14.31
N GLN A 21 11.76 -4.02 -13.29
CA GLN A 21 12.82 -3.72 -12.33
C GLN A 21 12.23 -3.55 -10.94
N SER A 22 12.93 -4.06 -9.93
CA SER A 22 12.63 -3.80 -8.51
C SER A 22 13.91 -3.41 -7.80
N ASN A 23 13.89 -2.28 -7.11
CA ASN A 23 15.01 -1.81 -6.30
C ASN A 23 14.53 -1.68 -4.85
N ARG A 24 15.17 -2.41 -3.94
CA ARG A 24 14.81 -2.35 -2.52
C ARG A 24 15.31 -1.05 -1.90
N ILE A 25 14.47 -0.42 -1.08
CA ILE A 25 14.77 0.84 -0.41
C ILE A 25 15.05 0.57 1.07
N SER A 26 16.11 1.16 1.60
CA SER A 26 16.33 1.20 3.05
C SER A 26 15.35 2.19 3.69
N THR A 27 14.52 1.72 4.62
CA THR A 27 13.50 2.54 5.29
C THR A 27 13.29 2.07 6.72
N ARG A 28 12.80 2.99 7.56
CA ARG A 28 12.34 2.69 8.93
C ARG A 28 10.86 2.31 8.98
N LEU A 29 10.20 2.15 7.83
CA LEU A 29 8.78 1.84 7.75
C LEU A 29 8.51 0.46 8.33
N VAL A 30 7.66 0.39 9.35
CA VAL A 30 7.26 -0.86 9.99
C VAL A 30 5.75 -0.99 10.01
N GLY A 31 5.24 -2.07 9.42
CA GLY A 31 3.87 -2.51 9.58
C GLY A 31 3.71 -3.35 10.85
N LYS A 32 2.51 -3.28 11.42
CA LYS A 32 2.11 -4.06 12.59
C LYS A 32 0.90 -4.92 12.29
N GLU A 33 0.77 -5.99 13.05
CA GLU A 33 -0.40 -6.88 13.03
C GLU A 33 -0.80 -7.22 14.47
N PHE A 34 -2.09 -7.35 14.72
CA PHE A 34 -2.59 -7.73 16.04
C PHE A 34 -2.18 -9.17 16.36
N ASN A 35 -1.55 -9.36 17.50
CA ASN A 35 -1.22 -10.66 18.05
C ASN A 35 -2.19 -10.96 19.21
N SER A 36 -3.02 -11.98 19.04
CA SER A 36 -4.03 -12.38 20.05
C SER A 36 -3.43 -12.97 21.32
N ILE A 37 -2.26 -13.61 21.24
CA ILE A 37 -1.58 -14.19 22.41
C ILE A 37 -0.99 -13.08 23.29
N ALA A 38 -0.45 -12.03 22.67
CA ALA A 38 0.12 -10.89 23.37
C ALA A 38 -0.89 -9.74 23.61
N SER A 39 -2.12 -9.89 23.12
CA SER A 39 -3.21 -8.90 23.14
C SER A 39 -2.78 -7.49 22.69
N ARG A 40 -1.92 -7.41 21.67
CA ARG A 40 -1.40 -6.13 21.16
C ARG A 40 -0.93 -6.21 19.72
N TYR A 41 -0.84 -5.06 19.08
CA TYR A 41 -0.19 -4.91 17.78
C TYR A 41 1.31 -5.03 17.93
N LEU A 42 1.91 -5.93 17.15
CA LEU A 42 3.36 -6.18 17.15
C LEU A 42 3.93 -5.94 15.77
N ASP A 43 5.18 -5.48 15.76
CA ASP A 43 5.95 -5.25 14.55
C ASP A 43 6.10 -6.53 13.73
N ARG A 44 5.98 -6.36 12.41
CA ARG A 44 6.17 -7.42 11.43
C ARG A 44 7.27 -7.03 10.45
N PRO A 45 8.04 -8.01 9.92
CA PRO A 45 8.98 -7.75 8.84
C PRO A 45 8.29 -7.03 7.69
N THR A 46 8.76 -5.82 7.40
CA THR A 46 8.17 -4.90 6.42
C THR A 46 9.26 -4.43 5.47
N PHE A 47 8.95 -4.45 4.17
CA PHE A 47 9.90 -4.15 3.12
C PHE A 47 9.28 -3.18 2.11
N ALA A 48 10.08 -2.21 1.67
CA ALA A 48 9.69 -1.26 0.63
C ALA A 48 10.62 -1.41 -0.59
N ALA A 49 10.04 -1.33 -1.77
CA ALA A 49 10.77 -1.34 -3.04
C ALA A 49 10.17 -0.33 -4.03
N ILE A 50 11.02 0.27 -4.87
CA ILE A 50 10.57 0.94 -6.08
C ILE A 50 10.58 -0.06 -7.21
N GLU A 51 9.42 -0.25 -7.80
CA GLU A 51 9.20 -1.12 -8.93
C GLU A 51 8.89 -0.30 -10.18
N ARG A 52 9.49 -0.70 -11.29
CA ARG A 52 9.16 -0.22 -12.62
C ARG A 52 8.49 -1.35 -13.38
N MET A 53 7.30 -1.06 -13.85
CA MET A 53 6.44 -2.01 -14.57
C MET A 53 6.66 -1.86 -16.08
N SER A 54 6.27 -2.88 -16.85
CA SER A 54 6.42 -2.90 -18.31
C SER A 54 5.58 -1.86 -19.06
N ASP A 55 4.54 -1.34 -18.42
CA ASP A 55 3.75 -0.19 -18.88
C ASP A 55 4.39 1.16 -18.52
N LYS A 56 5.61 1.16 -17.98
CA LYS A 56 6.37 2.30 -17.47
C LYS A 56 5.78 2.92 -16.20
N ALA A 57 4.79 2.31 -15.56
CA ALA A 57 4.34 2.74 -14.24
C ALA A 57 5.47 2.55 -13.22
N THR A 58 5.65 3.53 -12.35
CA THR A 58 6.51 3.42 -11.17
C THR A 58 5.64 3.20 -9.95
N VAL A 59 5.98 2.21 -9.12
CA VAL A 59 5.19 1.81 -7.97
C VAL A 59 6.10 1.73 -6.74
N LEU A 60 5.72 2.39 -5.65
CA LEU A 60 6.26 2.07 -4.33
C LEU A 60 5.47 0.87 -3.80
N ARG A 61 6.13 -0.28 -3.72
CA ARG A 61 5.52 -1.48 -3.15
C ARG A 61 5.95 -1.64 -1.70
N VAL A 62 4.97 -1.69 -0.80
CA VAL A 62 5.20 -2.06 0.61
C VAL A 62 4.65 -3.47 0.84
N LYS A 63 5.51 -4.35 1.33
CA LYS A 63 5.17 -5.74 1.67
C LYS A 63 5.38 -6.00 3.15
N MET A 64 4.48 -6.76 3.75
CA MET A 64 4.59 -7.16 5.16
C MET A 64 4.34 -8.66 5.31
N SER A 65 5.25 -9.37 5.97
CA SER A 65 5.07 -10.77 6.33
C SER A 65 4.15 -10.89 7.56
N MET A 66 2.98 -11.47 7.38
CA MET A 66 1.95 -11.56 8.42
C MET A 66 2.15 -12.78 9.32
N TYR A 67 1.31 -12.96 10.34
CA TYR A 67 1.21 -14.22 11.05
C TYR A 67 0.63 -15.31 10.12
N GLY A 68 1.15 -16.53 10.26
CA GLY A 68 0.86 -17.64 9.34
C GLY A 68 1.62 -17.50 8.02
N SER A 69 1.01 -17.96 6.93
CA SER A 69 1.61 -18.01 5.58
C SER A 69 1.21 -16.85 4.68
N LYS A 70 0.65 -15.77 5.25
CA LYS A 70 0.12 -14.63 4.48
C LYS A 70 1.15 -13.51 4.35
N GLU A 71 1.05 -12.77 3.25
CA GLU A 71 1.76 -11.53 3.01
C GLU A 71 0.74 -10.44 2.65
N SER A 72 0.97 -9.23 3.14
CA SER A 72 0.27 -8.04 2.65
C SER A 72 1.09 -7.36 1.56
N ASN A 73 0.41 -6.75 0.59
CA ASN A 73 1.01 -6.05 -0.54
C ASN A 73 0.25 -4.75 -0.81
N LEU A 74 0.91 -3.62 -0.61
CA LEU A 74 0.37 -2.28 -0.82
C LEU A 74 1.12 -1.58 -1.98
N PRO A 75 0.54 -1.56 -3.20
CA PRO A 75 1.15 -0.96 -4.38
C PRO A 75 0.75 0.51 -4.59
N PHE A 76 1.53 1.44 -4.06
CA PHE A 76 1.31 2.88 -4.23
C PHE A 76 1.80 3.35 -5.60
N LEU A 77 0.92 3.95 -6.40
CA LEU A 77 1.22 4.39 -7.76
C LEU A 77 1.84 5.80 -7.78
N GLN A 78 2.96 5.97 -8.49
CA GLN A 78 3.55 7.29 -8.76
C GLN A 78 2.55 8.17 -9.53
N GLY A 79 2.41 9.43 -9.13
CA GLY A 79 1.40 10.36 -9.65
C GLY A 79 0.06 10.32 -8.91
N ARG A 80 -0.10 9.42 -7.92
CA ARG A 80 -1.20 9.45 -6.94
C ARG A 80 -0.72 9.80 -5.53
N SER A 81 0.56 10.12 -5.33
CA SER A 81 1.12 10.29 -3.99
C SER A 81 0.48 11.42 -3.21
N ALA A 82 0.13 12.54 -3.86
CA ALA A 82 -0.64 13.61 -3.22
C ALA A 82 -1.97 13.13 -2.61
N ALA A 83 -2.69 12.22 -3.28
CA ALA A 83 -3.96 11.69 -2.78
C ALA A 83 -3.75 10.72 -1.61
N TYR A 84 -2.73 9.86 -1.66
CA TYR A 84 -2.35 9.02 -0.52
C TYR A 84 -1.93 9.87 0.69
N VAL A 85 -1.11 10.90 0.46
CA VAL A 85 -0.64 11.84 1.51
C VAL A 85 -1.80 12.58 2.14
N ALA A 86 -2.82 13.00 1.38
CA ALA A 86 -4.01 13.64 1.95
C ALA A 86 -4.75 12.76 2.96
N HIS A 87 -4.82 11.44 2.73
CA HIS A 87 -5.41 10.51 3.71
C HIS A 87 -4.52 10.27 4.92
N ILE A 88 -3.20 10.25 4.73
CA ILE A 88 -2.23 10.20 5.82
C ILE A 88 -2.34 11.44 6.71
N ASP A 89 -2.41 12.64 6.11
CA ASP A 89 -2.52 13.90 6.84
C ASP A 89 -3.83 13.95 7.65
N LYS A 90 -4.93 13.45 7.08
CA LYS A 90 -6.19 13.28 7.80
C LYS A 90 -6.11 12.29 8.95
N PHE A 91 -5.38 11.18 8.81
CA PHE A 91 -5.11 10.28 9.93
C PHE A 91 -4.37 10.99 11.06
N LEU A 92 -3.32 11.74 10.75
CA LEU A 92 -2.51 12.45 11.74
C LEU A 92 -3.32 13.51 12.51
N GLU A 93 -4.19 14.23 11.81
CA GLU A 93 -5.15 15.16 12.41
C GLU A 93 -6.11 14.43 13.37
N TRP A 94 -6.72 13.34 12.90
CA TRP A 94 -7.65 12.55 13.70
C TRP A 94 -6.98 11.87 14.88
N GLU A 95 -5.71 11.46 14.75
CA GLU A 95 -4.93 10.85 15.82
C GLU A 95 -4.69 11.85 16.95
N ALA A 96 -4.27 13.06 16.61
CA ALA A 96 -4.08 14.13 17.61
C ALA A 96 -5.40 14.45 18.33
N LEU A 97 -6.50 14.54 17.59
CA LEU A 97 -7.82 14.81 18.15
C LEU A 97 -8.29 13.67 19.07
N ALA A 98 -8.22 12.41 18.61
CA ALA A 98 -8.65 11.25 19.37
C ALA A 98 -7.86 11.10 20.67
N LYS A 99 -6.53 11.27 20.62
CA LYS A 99 -5.66 11.28 21.81
C LYS A 99 -6.05 12.37 22.81
N SER A 100 -6.36 13.58 22.33
CA SER A 100 -6.74 14.69 23.21
C SER A 100 -8.08 14.46 23.93
N ARG A 101 -8.96 13.62 23.36
CA ARG A 101 -10.30 13.33 23.88
C ARG A 101 -10.38 11.97 24.59
N GLY A 102 -9.36 11.11 24.45
CA GLY A 102 -9.39 9.73 24.91
C GLY A 102 -10.35 8.84 24.10
N ASP A 103 -10.63 9.21 22.86
CA ASP A 103 -11.58 8.49 22.01
C ASP A 103 -10.95 7.21 21.44
N ALA A 104 -11.66 6.09 21.51
CA ALA A 104 -11.28 4.84 20.84
C ALA A 104 -12.33 4.48 19.78
N LEU A 105 -11.97 4.59 18.51
CA LEU A 105 -12.87 4.38 17.37
C LEU A 105 -12.17 3.77 16.16
N THR A 106 -12.96 3.20 15.25
CA THR A 106 -12.54 2.82 13.90
C THR A 106 -13.40 3.55 12.88
N LYS A 107 -12.78 4.23 11.92
CA LYS A 107 -13.49 5.06 10.93
C LYS A 107 -12.76 5.08 9.59
N ASP A 108 -13.52 4.90 8.52
CA ASP A 108 -13.00 5.00 7.15
C ASP A 108 -12.53 6.43 6.85
N ILE A 109 -11.32 6.55 6.31
CA ILE A 109 -10.72 7.83 5.87
C ILE A 109 -11.05 8.08 4.41
N GLY A 110 -10.86 7.05 3.56
CA GLY A 110 -11.08 7.11 2.12
C GLY A 110 -10.42 5.97 1.36
N ARG A 111 -10.45 6.06 0.03
CA ARG A 111 -9.82 5.12 -0.90
C ARG A 111 -9.13 5.87 -2.03
N VAL A 112 -8.00 5.35 -2.50
CA VAL A 112 -7.26 5.91 -3.63
C VAL A 112 -6.87 4.79 -4.58
N PRO A 113 -7.04 4.97 -5.91
CA PRO A 113 -6.59 3.99 -6.89
C PRO A 113 -5.14 3.59 -6.66
N ALA A 114 -4.88 2.29 -6.74
CA ALA A 114 -3.59 1.67 -6.54
C ALA A 114 -3.12 1.05 -7.85
N TRP A 115 -1.85 0.70 -7.95
CA TRP A 115 -1.42 -0.10 -9.10
C TRP A 115 -1.93 -1.54 -8.96
N SER A 116 -2.53 -2.09 -10.01
CA SER A 116 -2.98 -3.48 -10.04
C SER A 116 -2.70 -4.13 -11.40
N ASN A 117 -2.35 -5.42 -11.39
CA ASN A 117 -2.24 -6.24 -12.58
C ASN A 117 -3.56 -6.99 -12.81
N GLY A 118 -4.55 -6.32 -13.41
CA GLY A 118 -5.89 -6.86 -13.61
C GLY A 118 -6.99 -5.86 -13.26
N PRO A 119 -8.07 -6.28 -12.57
CA PRO A 119 -9.16 -5.38 -12.17
C PRO A 119 -8.61 -4.16 -11.43
N SER A 120 -9.25 -3.00 -11.60
CA SER A 120 -8.86 -1.78 -10.91
C SER A 120 -8.79 -2.03 -9.41
N GLY A 121 -7.61 -1.82 -8.82
CA GLY A 121 -7.39 -1.90 -7.39
C GLY A 121 -7.37 -0.51 -6.74
N ASP A 122 -7.71 -0.46 -5.46
CA ASP A 122 -7.56 0.72 -4.62
C ASP A 122 -6.96 0.35 -3.25
N LEU A 123 -6.32 1.33 -2.63
CA LEU A 123 -5.89 1.25 -1.24
C LEU A 123 -6.96 1.92 -0.38
N LYS A 124 -7.53 1.17 0.56
CA LYS A 124 -8.44 1.67 1.58
C LYS A 124 -7.64 2.15 2.79
N PHE A 125 -7.92 3.37 3.24
CA PHE A 125 -7.32 3.99 4.40
C PHE A 125 -8.36 4.08 5.52
N VAL A 126 -8.00 3.61 6.71
CA VAL A 126 -8.88 3.56 7.89
C VAL A 126 -8.13 4.09 9.10
N PHE A 127 -8.78 4.95 9.87
CA PHE A 127 -8.35 5.29 11.22
C PHE A 127 -8.78 4.16 12.15
N HIS A 128 -7.85 3.52 12.83
CA HIS A 128 -8.15 2.41 13.73
C HIS A 128 -7.52 2.61 15.10
N SER A 129 -8.32 2.52 16.17
CA SER A 129 -7.83 2.60 17.54
C SER A 129 -7.56 1.21 18.08
N GLY A 130 -6.32 0.93 18.48
CA GLY A 130 -6.01 -0.27 19.27
C GLY A 130 -6.45 -0.11 20.74
N ASN A 131 -6.41 1.13 21.25
CA ASN A 131 -6.98 1.56 22.52
C ASN A 131 -7.12 3.09 22.54
N ALA A 132 -7.52 3.67 23.67
CA ALA A 132 -7.72 5.12 23.82
C ALA A 132 -6.44 5.97 23.67
N ALA A 133 -5.25 5.38 23.78
CA ALA A 133 -3.97 6.07 23.66
C ALA A 133 -3.20 5.73 22.37
N THR A 134 -3.57 4.64 21.70
CA THR A 134 -2.83 4.07 20.57
C THR A 134 -3.75 3.91 19.38
N HIS A 135 -3.44 4.64 18.31
CA HIS A 135 -4.16 4.59 17.04
C HIS A 135 -3.19 4.25 15.92
N PHE A 136 -3.75 3.69 14.85
CA PHE A 136 -3.02 3.20 13.71
C PHE A 136 -3.71 3.64 12.43
N LEU A 137 -2.90 3.98 11.43
CA LEU A 137 -3.37 4.04 10.06
C LEU A 137 -3.42 2.61 9.55
N ALA A 138 -4.62 2.11 9.30
CA ALA A 138 -4.84 0.79 8.74
C ALA A 138 -5.04 0.91 7.22
N ILE A 139 -4.25 0.16 6.45
CA ILE A 139 -4.30 0.16 4.98
C ILE A 139 -4.53 -1.26 4.48
N SER A 140 -5.56 -1.44 3.65
CA SER A 140 -5.82 -2.70 2.93
C SER A 140 -5.93 -2.45 1.43
N PHE A 141 -5.49 -3.43 0.64
CA PHE A 141 -5.72 -3.44 -0.80
C PHE A 141 -7.11 -4.01 -1.09
N CYS A 142 -7.85 -3.37 -1.99
CA CYS A 142 -9.13 -3.88 -2.47
C CYS A 142 -9.08 -4.04 -3.99
N ALA A 143 -9.77 -5.07 -4.48
CA ALA A 143 -9.93 -5.37 -5.89
C ALA A 143 -11.29 -6.01 -6.14
N ALA A 144 -11.86 -5.76 -7.32
CA ALA A 144 -13.16 -6.29 -7.73
C ALA A 144 -14.28 -6.05 -6.68
N GLY A 145 -14.27 -4.88 -6.03
CA GLY A 145 -15.27 -4.47 -5.04
C GLY A 145 -15.10 -5.05 -3.63
N THR A 146 -14.06 -5.87 -3.38
CA THR A 146 -13.79 -6.48 -2.07
C THR A 146 -12.41 -6.11 -1.54
N CYS A 147 -12.29 -5.93 -0.23
CA CYS A 147 -11.02 -5.59 0.43
C CYS A 147 -10.40 -6.83 1.09
N LEU A 148 -9.08 -6.93 0.99
CA LEU A 148 -8.29 -7.94 1.69
C LEU A 148 -8.07 -7.50 3.14
N ASP A 149 -9.16 -7.39 3.92
CA ASP A 149 -9.09 -6.87 5.29
C ASP A 149 -8.28 -7.78 6.22
N ASN A 150 -8.19 -9.07 5.89
CA ASN A 150 -7.30 -10.03 6.56
C ASN A 150 -5.81 -9.87 6.17
N GLN A 151 -5.48 -8.92 5.29
CA GLN A 151 -4.15 -8.50 4.90
C GLN A 151 -3.89 -7.01 5.21
N THR A 152 -4.68 -6.43 6.11
CA THR A 152 -4.51 -5.03 6.53
C THR A 152 -3.18 -4.84 7.24
N VAL A 153 -2.45 -3.80 6.84
CA VAL A 153 -1.24 -3.33 7.53
C VAL A 153 -1.59 -2.18 8.44
N TYR A 154 -1.13 -2.22 9.69
CA TYR A 154 -1.33 -1.15 10.67
C TYR A 154 -0.03 -0.39 10.86
N PHE A 155 -0.06 0.93 10.71
CA PHE A 155 1.09 1.80 10.90
C PHE A 155 0.88 2.71 12.11
N ASP A 156 1.86 2.76 13.02
CA ASP A 156 1.88 3.75 14.10
C ASP A 156 2.29 5.14 13.60
N ALA A 157 2.19 6.17 14.44
CA ALA A 157 2.52 7.54 14.08
C ALA A 157 3.91 7.68 13.42
N ALA A 158 4.93 7.00 13.94
CA ALA A 158 6.29 7.05 13.39
C ALA A 158 6.35 6.44 11.98
N SER A 159 5.71 5.28 11.79
CA SER A 159 5.65 4.59 10.50
C SER A 159 4.77 5.32 9.50
N VAL A 160 3.72 6.01 9.96
CA VAL A 160 2.89 6.88 9.11
C VAL A 160 3.69 8.07 8.59
N GLN A 161 4.50 8.71 9.43
CA GLN A 161 5.38 9.79 8.99
C GLN A 161 6.43 9.31 7.99
N GLU A 162 7.00 8.12 8.21
CA GLU A 162 7.95 7.52 7.27
C GLU A 162 7.27 7.17 5.94
N LEU A 163 6.05 6.60 5.96
CA LEU A 163 5.27 6.33 4.75
C LEU A 163 4.98 7.62 3.98
N ARG A 164 4.56 8.68 4.69
CA ARG A 164 4.34 10.01 4.10
C ARG A 164 5.59 10.53 3.40
N ARG A 165 6.75 10.43 4.05
CA ARG A 165 8.05 10.82 3.48
C ARG A 165 8.38 10.03 2.22
N LEU A 166 8.19 8.70 2.25
CA LEU A 166 8.41 7.84 1.08
C LEU A 166 7.49 8.24 -0.09
N LEU A 167 6.21 8.51 0.17
CA LEU A 167 5.26 8.88 -0.88
C LEU A 167 5.60 10.23 -1.52
N LEU A 168 6.03 11.22 -0.73
CA LEU A 168 6.53 12.49 -1.29
C LEU A 168 7.78 12.27 -2.15
N ALA A 169 8.70 11.42 -1.69
CA ALA A 169 9.92 11.07 -2.40
C ALA A 169 9.67 10.19 -3.66
N LEU A 170 8.51 9.54 -3.75
CA LEU A 170 8.10 8.79 -4.94
C LEU A 170 7.76 9.74 -6.09
N ASP A 171 7.01 10.82 -5.81
CA ASP A 171 6.61 11.77 -6.83
C ASP A 171 7.76 12.70 -7.27
N ASP A 172 8.70 13.03 -6.38
CA ASP A 172 9.88 13.82 -6.73
C ASP A 172 11.02 13.02 -7.42
N GLY A 173 10.88 11.69 -7.48
CA GLY A 173 11.84 10.77 -8.11
C GLY A 173 13.13 10.54 -7.31
N SER A 174 13.22 11.00 -6.07
CA SER A 174 14.43 10.94 -5.25
C SER A 174 14.69 9.58 -4.59
N LEU A 175 13.69 8.68 -4.54
CA LEU A 175 13.82 7.35 -3.93
C LEU A 175 14.89 6.46 -4.58
N GLY A 176 15.19 6.64 -5.87
CA GLY A 176 16.18 5.84 -6.59
C GLY A 176 17.61 5.96 -6.04
N LYS A 177 17.92 7.01 -5.26
CA LYS A 177 19.23 7.23 -4.63
C LYS A 177 19.46 6.39 -3.38
N ALA A 178 18.42 5.73 -2.86
CA ALA A 178 18.45 4.94 -1.62
C ALA A 178 18.38 3.41 -1.86
N SER A 179 18.71 2.97 -3.08
CA SER A 179 18.76 1.54 -3.42
C SER A 179 19.81 0.82 -2.57
N VAL A 180 19.44 -0.28 -1.93
CA VAL A 180 20.38 -1.13 -1.18
C VAL A 180 21.31 -1.88 -2.15
N ASP A 181 20.79 -2.25 -3.32
CA ASP A 181 21.50 -3.06 -4.32
C ASP A 181 22.65 -2.27 -4.97
N SER A 182 22.60 -0.93 -4.94
CA SER A 182 23.73 -0.11 -5.42
C SER A 182 24.92 -0.10 -4.45
N VAL A 183 24.70 -0.46 -3.18
CA VAL A 183 25.69 -0.42 -2.10
C VAL A 183 26.44 -1.74 -1.95
N TYR A 184 25.76 -2.89 -2.09
CA TYR A 184 26.33 -4.23 -1.89
C TYR A 184 26.40 -5.02 -3.21
N LYS A 185 27.34 -4.64 -4.08
CA LYS A 185 27.62 -5.34 -5.35
C LYS A 185 28.50 -6.57 -5.19
#